data_AF-A0A0V0GBU8-F1
#
_entry.id   AF-A0A0V0GBU8-F1
#
_cell.length_a   1.000
_cell.length_b   1.000
_cell.length_c   1.000
_cell.angle_alpha   90.00
_cell.angle_beta   90.00
_cell.angle_gamma   90.00
#
_symmetry.space_group_name_H-M   'P 1'
#
loop_
_entity.id
_entity.type
_entity.pdbx_description
1 polymer ?
#
loop_
_entity_poly.entity_id
_entity_poly.type
_entity_poly.pdbx_seq_one_letter_code
_entity_poly.pdbx_strand_id
1 'polypeptide(L)'
;SGNTDDNFRIGLTVTKKCLKLYADFYSSDIIIASPLGLRMLIGAENEKNRDFDFLSSIELLIMDQTHVFVMQNWEHVIHIINHMHLQPKDSHGTDLSRVRMWSLNGWSKYYMQCLIFSSHPVPEITALFTMFFNYSGKVTVINPTKAGSICQVAIHAPQVFHEVSTNSVLSAVDDRFEAFVSDILPQFKDPSMKHTLIFIPSYFDFVRLRNYFKKQEMKFVHICEYTQEKKNYAGPQ
;
A
#
# COMPACT_ATOMS: atom_id res chain seq x y z
N SER A 1 -7.90 -11.93 -21.36
CA SER A 1 -6.91 -11.49 -20.35
C SER A 1 -7.11 -10.00 -20.15
N GLY A 2 -7.46 -9.59 -18.93
CA GLY A 2 -7.69 -8.17 -18.59
C GLY A 2 -6.38 -7.42 -18.37
N ASN A 3 -6.47 -6.10 -18.14
CA ASN A 3 -5.32 -5.31 -17.72
C ASN A 3 -4.86 -5.78 -16.32
N THR A 4 -3.61 -6.22 -16.21
CA THR A 4 -2.97 -6.61 -14.95
C THR A 4 -2.04 -5.53 -14.39
N ASP A 5 -2.03 -4.34 -14.98
CA ASP A 5 -1.20 -3.23 -14.52
C ASP A 5 -1.77 -2.60 -13.24
N ASP A 6 -0.89 -2.38 -12.27
CA ASP A 6 -1.21 -1.77 -10.98
C ASP A 6 -1.43 -0.25 -11.06
N ASN A 7 -1.36 0.36 -12.25
CA ASN A 7 -1.43 1.82 -12.47
C ASN A 7 -2.75 2.28 -13.12
N PHE A 8 -3.85 1.54 -12.92
CA PHE A 8 -5.13 1.86 -13.55
C PHE A 8 -5.64 3.25 -13.14
N ARG A 9 -6.23 3.95 -14.12
CA ARG A 9 -6.78 5.30 -13.99
C ARG A 9 -7.89 5.50 -15.01
N ILE A 10 -9.09 5.78 -14.54
CA ILE A 10 -10.30 5.87 -15.37
C ILE A 10 -11.11 7.06 -14.87
N GLY A 11 -11.31 8.04 -15.75
CA GLY A 11 -12.27 9.12 -15.56
C GLY A 11 -13.64 8.72 -16.11
N LEU A 12 -14.71 9.07 -15.39
CA LEU A 12 -16.09 8.79 -15.76
C LEU A 12 -16.91 10.07 -15.73
N THR A 13 -17.73 10.29 -16.75
CA THR A 13 -18.69 11.40 -16.80
C THR A 13 -20.10 10.85 -16.84
N VAL A 14 -20.97 11.35 -15.96
CA VAL A 14 -22.37 11.00 -15.87
C VAL A 14 -23.17 11.90 -16.80
N THR A 15 -23.75 11.33 -17.85
CA THR A 15 -24.70 12.03 -18.71
C THR A 15 -26.13 11.67 -18.34
N LYS A 16 -27.11 12.39 -18.89
CA LYS A 16 -28.55 12.14 -18.64
C LYS A 16 -28.99 10.70 -18.95
N LYS A 17 -28.30 9.99 -19.85
CA LYS A 17 -28.72 8.67 -20.35
C LYS A 17 -27.67 7.57 -20.18
N CYS A 18 -26.39 7.92 -20.07
CA CYS A 18 -25.31 6.94 -20.02
C CYS A 18 -24.11 7.43 -19.20
N LEU A 19 -23.29 6.49 -18.77
CA LEU A 19 -21.98 6.74 -18.19
C LEU A 19 -20.93 6.71 -19.31
N LYS A 20 -20.24 7.82 -19.54
CA LYS A 20 -19.12 7.88 -20.49
C LYS A 20 -17.85 7.44 -19.76
N LEU A 21 -17.24 6.35 -20.24
CA LEU A 21 -15.98 5.84 -19.72
C LEU A 21 -14.80 6.58 -20.36
N TYR A 22 -13.65 6.59 -19.66
CA TYR A 22 -12.39 7.18 -20.13
C TYR A 22 -12.51 8.67 -20.50
N ALA A 23 -13.29 9.41 -19.71
CA ALA A 23 -13.27 10.86 -19.77
C ALA A 23 -11.94 11.40 -19.23
N ASP A 24 -11.58 12.59 -19.68
CA ASP A 24 -10.46 13.32 -19.10
C ASP A 24 -10.80 13.73 -17.67
N PHE A 25 -9.81 13.78 -16.78
CA PHE A 25 -9.99 13.94 -15.34
C PHE A 25 -10.68 15.27 -15.00
N TYR A 26 -10.33 16.35 -15.70
CA TYR A 26 -10.99 17.66 -15.54
C TYR A 26 -12.45 17.70 -15.98
N SER A 27 -12.86 16.74 -16.81
CA SER A 27 -14.24 16.59 -17.28
C SER A 27 -14.99 15.42 -16.61
N SER A 28 -14.34 14.75 -15.66
CA SER A 28 -14.87 13.56 -14.99
C SER A 28 -15.62 13.94 -13.73
N ASP A 29 -16.79 13.33 -13.54
CA ASP A 29 -17.55 13.41 -12.29
C ASP A 29 -17.05 12.38 -11.27
N ILE A 30 -16.48 11.25 -11.75
CA ILE A 30 -15.95 10.18 -10.91
C ILE A 30 -14.58 9.77 -11.44
N ILE A 31 -13.61 9.66 -10.54
CA ILE A 31 -12.26 9.16 -10.85
C ILE A 31 -12.08 7.82 -10.15
N ILE A 32 -11.73 6.78 -10.91
CA ILE A 32 -11.38 5.45 -10.42
C ILE A 32 -9.92 5.22 -10.74
N ALA A 33 -9.06 5.15 -9.73
CA ALA A 33 -7.63 4.99 -9.94
C ALA A 33 -6.95 4.25 -8.79
N SER A 34 -5.82 3.61 -9.09
CA SER A 34 -4.94 3.06 -8.07
C SER A 34 -4.08 4.15 -7.41
N PRO A 35 -3.58 3.94 -6.19
CA PRO A 35 -2.65 4.88 -5.56
C PRO A 35 -1.41 5.16 -6.42
N LEU A 36 -0.83 4.12 -7.05
CA LEU A 36 0.28 4.28 -7.96
C LEU A 36 -0.10 5.13 -9.19
N GLY A 37 -1.26 4.87 -9.80
CA GLY A 37 -1.74 5.60 -10.97
C GLY A 37 -1.91 7.10 -10.71
N LEU A 38 -2.48 7.46 -9.56
CA LEU A 38 -2.60 8.85 -9.13
C LEU A 38 -1.23 9.46 -8.77
N ARG A 39 -0.36 8.73 -8.08
CA ARG A 39 1.00 9.20 -7.76
C ARG A 39 1.80 9.55 -9.01
N MET A 40 1.66 8.76 -10.08
CA MET A 40 2.31 9.01 -11.36
C MET A 40 1.72 10.24 -12.09
N LEU A 41 0.42 10.49 -11.95
CA LEU A 41 -0.24 11.68 -12.53
C LEU A 41 0.14 12.95 -11.78
N ILE A 42 0.13 12.91 -10.45
CA ILE A 42 0.51 14.05 -9.62
C ILE A 42 1.94 14.47 -9.92
N GLY A 43 2.83 13.51 -10.19
CA GLY A 43 4.25 13.76 -10.41
C GLY A 43 5.02 14.00 -9.11
N ALA A 44 6.35 14.04 -9.23
CA ALA A 44 7.25 14.38 -8.14
C ALA A 44 7.43 15.90 -7.98
N GLU A 45 8.00 16.32 -6.86
CA GLU A 45 8.41 17.71 -6.69
C GLU A 45 9.46 18.08 -7.75
N ASN A 46 9.30 19.26 -8.36
CA ASN A 46 10.12 19.80 -9.45
C ASN A 46 9.96 19.16 -10.84
N GLU A 47 8.99 18.26 -11.04
CA GLU A 47 8.64 17.80 -12.38
C GLU A 47 7.81 18.85 -13.13
N LYS A 48 8.13 19.06 -14.41
CA LYS A 48 7.44 20.05 -15.28
C LYS A 48 5.97 19.71 -15.53
N ASN A 49 5.63 18.42 -15.49
CA ASN A 49 4.28 17.91 -15.77
C ASN A 49 3.49 17.59 -14.48
N ARG A 50 3.87 18.21 -13.36
CA ARG A 50 3.21 18.01 -12.07
C ARG A 50 1.81 18.61 -12.11
N ASP A 51 0.79 17.75 -12.06
CA ASP A 51 -0.61 18.15 -12.11
C ASP A 51 -1.43 17.52 -10.99
N PHE A 52 -2.07 18.34 -10.16
CA PHE A 52 -2.92 17.90 -9.05
C PHE A 52 -4.24 18.68 -8.97
N ASP A 53 -4.49 19.61 -9.89
CA ASP A 53 -5.63 20.53 -9.76
C ASP A 53 -6.96 19.79 -9.88
N PHE A 54 -6.98 18.65 -10.58
CA PHE A 54 -8.12 17.74 -10.67
C PHE A 54 -8.55 17.11 -9.32
N LEU A 55 -7.74 17.23 -8.25
CA LEU A 55 -8.07 16.78 -6.89
C LEU A 55 -8.53 17.91 -5.96
N SER A 56 -8.69 19.13 -6.47
CA SER A 56 -9.04 20.31 -5.65
C SER A 56 -10.47 20.26 -5.07
N SER A 57 -11.41 19.58 -5.75
CA SER A 57 -12.85 19.63 -5.48
C SER A 57 -13.49 18.29 -5.09
N ILE A 58 -12.72 17.34 -4.56
CA ILE A 58 -13.23 15.99 -4.22
C ILE A 58 -14.26 16.04 -3.07
N GLU A 59 -15.54 15.79 -3.35
CA GLU A 59 -16.57 15.78 -2.31
C GLU A 59 -16.68 14.42 -1.58
N LEU A 60 -16.35 13.32 -2.26
CA LEU A 60 -16.42 11.97 -1.74
C LEU A 60 -15.15 11.20 -2.11
N LEU A 61 -14.43 10.72 -1.11
CA LEU A 61 -13.29 9.82 -1.25
C LEU A 61 -13.68 8.43 -0.78
N ILE A 62 -13.53 7.42 -1.64
CA ILE A 62 -13.73 6.02 -1.30
C ILE A 62 -12.41 5.28 -1.45
N MET A 63 -11.92 4.73 -0.35
CA MET A 63 -10.75 3.84 -0.32
C MET A 63 -11.23 2.42 -0.08
N ASP A 64 -11.41 1.67 -1.16
CA ASP A 64 -11.82 0.27 -1.07
C ASP A 64 -10.62 -0.66 -0.86
N GLN A 65 -10.81 -1.74 -0.10
CA GLN A 65 -9.79 -2.74 0.25
C GLN A 65 -8.45 -2.14 0.69
N THR A 66 -8.46 -1.15 1.59
CA THR A 66 -7.28 -0.34 1.94
C THR A 66 -6.11 -1.16 2.51
N HIS A 67 -6.35 -2.30 3.17
CA HIS A 67 -5.31 -3.24 3.57
C HIS A 67 -4.39 -3.70 2.42
N VAL A 68 -4.90 -3.78 1.20
CA VAL A 68 -4.11 -4.13 0.00
C VAL A 68 -3.16 -3.00 -0.37
N PHE A 69 -3.51 -1.74 -0.09
CA PHE A 69 -2.65 -0.60 -0.44
C PHE A 69 -1.35 -0.62 0.37
N VAL A 70 -1.39 -1.17 1.58
CA VAL A 70 -0.21 -1.37 2.44
C VAL A 70 0.76 -2.37 1.82
N MET A 71 0.28 -3.29 0.97
CA MET A 71 1.14 -4.24 0.25
C MET A 71 1.90 -3.58 -0.92
N GLN A 72 1.54 -2.36 -1.31
CA GLN A 72 2.28 -1.56 -2.29
C GLN A 72 3.27 -0.62 -1.57
N ASN A 73 3.25 0.68 -1.89
CA ASN A 73 3.95 1.71 -1.13
C ASN A 73 2.91 2.67 -0.52
N TRP A 74 2.80 2.67 0.81
CA TRP A 74 1.88 3.54 1.54
C TRP A 74 2.17 5.03 1.36
N GLU A 75 3.41 5.40 1.03
CA GLU A 75 3.79 6.79 0.71
C GLU A 75 3.00 7.34 -0.49
N HIS A 76 2.58 6.49 -1.44
CA HIS A 76 1.73 6.92 -2.55
C HIS A 76 0.38 7.45 -2.04
N VAL A 77 -0.23 6.78 -1.07
CA VAL A 77 -1.49 7.20 -0.46
C VAL A 77 -1.30 8.52 0.26
N ILE A 78 -0.27 8.62 1.11
CA ILE A 78 0.03 9.86 1.85
C ILE A 78 0.29 11.03 0.88
N HIS A 79 1.03 10.79 -0.20
CA HIS A 79 1.28 11.79 -1.24
C HIS A 79 -0.04 12.28 -1.85
N ILE A 80 -0.95 11.38 -2.24
CA ILE A 80 -2.25 11.78 -2.80
C ILE A 80 -3.03 12.64 -1.81
N ILE A 81 -3.16 12.21 -0.56
CA ILE A 81 -3.94 12.94 0.46
C ILE A 81 -3.36 14.34 0.70
N ASN A 82 -2.04 14.49 0.71
CA ASN A 82 -1.39 15.79 0.83
C ASN A 82 -1.62 16.73 -0.37
N HIS A 83 -2.02 16.20 -1.52
CA HIS A 83 -2.32 16.95 -2.74
C HIS A 83 -3.81 17.15 -2.99
N MET A 84 -4.67 16.58 -2.15
CA MET A 84 -6.11 16.84 -2.21
C MET A 84 -6.45 18.22 -1.66
N HIS A 85 -7.45 18.87 -2.25
CA HIS A 85 -7.96 20.18 -1.81
C HIS A 85 -6.93 21.31 -1.77
N LEU A 86 -5.81 21.16 -2.46
CA LEU A 86 -4.91 22.28 -2.70
C LEU A 86 -5.57 23.31 -3.61
N GLN A 87 -5.13 24.56 -3.48
CA GLN A 87 -5.59 25.62 -4.37
C GLN A 87 -5.08 25.33 -5.79
N PRO A 88 -5.96 25.30 -6.80
CA PRO A 88 -5.55 24.97 -8.15
C PRO A 88 -4.64 26.06 -8.72
N LYS A 89 -3.67 25.66 -9.56
CA LYS A 89 -2.73 26.57 -10.21
C LYS A 89 -3.32 27.28 -11.42
N ASP A 90 -4.17 26.58 -12.18
CA ASP A 90 -4.90 27.13 -13.31
C ASP A 90 -6.42 27.04 -13.08
N SER A 91 -7.15 27.92 -13.75
CA SER A 91 -8.60 27.95 -13.78
C SER A 91 -9.22 26.77 -14.53
N HIS A 92 -8.49 26.17 -15.49
CA HIS A 92 -8.97 25.09 -16.36
C HIS A 92 -10.34 25.38 -17.02
N GLY A 93 -10.62 26.65 -17.31
CA GLY A 93 -11.91 27.09 -17.88
C GLY A 93 -13.09 27.14 -16.89
N THR A 94 -12.82 27.10 -15.59
CA THR A 94 -13.84 27.18 -14.53
C THR A 94 -14.44 28.58 -14.42
N ASP A 95 -15.78 28.65 -14.39
CA ASP A 95 -16.52 29.87 -14.08
C ASP A 95 -16.48 30.17 -12.58
N LEU A 96 -15.60 31.10 -12.19
CA LEU A 96 -15.39 31.50 -10.79
C LEU A 96 -16.65 32.05 -10.11
N SER A 97 -17.62 32.57 -10.87
CA SER A 97 -18.87 33.09 -10.30
C SER A 97 -19.76 31.98 -9.72
N ARG A 98 -19.55 30.74 -10.15
CA ARG A 98 -20.31 29.55 -9.72
C ARG A 98 -19.59 28.72 -8.67
N VAL A 99 -18.33 29.06 -8.37
CA VAL A 99 -17.55 28.35 -7.36
C VAL A 99 -18.07 28.71 -5.97
N ARG A 100 -18.31 27.70 -5.15
CA ARG A 100 -18.79 27.89 -3.78
C ARG A 100 -17.72 28.62 -2.95
N MET A 101 -18.14 29.60 -2.16
CA MET A 101 -17.22 30.42 -1.35
C MET A 101 -16.35 29.60 -0.39
N TRP A 102 -16.88 28.52 0.18
CA TRP A 102 -16.08 27.65 1.06
C TRP A 102 -14.92 26.95 0.33
N SER A 103 -14.99 26.79 -1.00
CA SER A 103 -13.97 26.10 -1.79
C SER A 103 -12.87 27.10 -2.14
N LEU A 104 -13.26 28.34 -2.45
CA LEU A 104 -12.33 29.47 -2.58
C LEU A 104 -11.58 29.75 -1.28
N ASN A 105 -12.24 29.60 -0.13
CA ASN A 105 -11.65 29.77 1.20
C ASN A 105 -10.81 28.56 1.68
N GLY A 106 -10.67 27.50 0.86
CA GLY A 106 -9.91 26.30 1.22
C GLY A 106 -10.56 25.42 2.30
N TRP A 107 -11.88 25.55 2.49
CA TRP A 107 -12.64 24.77 3.47
C TRP A 107 -13.18 23.45 2.91
N SER A 108 -12.98 23.16 1.61
CA SER A 108 -13.41 21.89 0.99
C SER A 108 -12.98 20.65 1.79
N LYS A 109 -11.77 20.68 2.37
CA LYS A 109 -11.21 19.61 3.20
C LYS A 109 -12.06 19.22 4.43
N TYR A 110 -12.92 20.12 4.93
CA TYR A 110 -13.82 19.83 6.06
C TYR A 110 -15.15 19.20 5.64
N TYR A 111 -15.54 19.40 4.38
CA TYR A 111 -16.83 18.96 3.82
C TYR A 111 -16.72 17.68 3.00
N MET A 112 -15.51 17.22 2.70
CA MET A 112 -15.30 15.94 2.04
C MET A 112 -15.74 14.78 2.94
N GLN A 113 -16.55 13.88 2.39
CA GLN A 113 -16.85 12.59 3.03
C GLN A 113 -15.77 11.57 2.65
N CYS A 114 -15.12 10.97 3.65
CA CYS A 114 -14.15 9.89 3.45
C CYS A 114 -14.74 8.56 3.93
N LEU A 115 -14.77 7.56 3.05
CA LEU A 115 -15.18 6.20 3.33
C LEU A 115 -14.00 5.26 3.12
N ILE A 116 -13.57 4.58 4.18
CA ILE A 116 -12.43 3.66 4.16
C ILE A 116 -12.92 2.26 4.47
N PHE A 117 -12.67 1.32 3.55
CA PHE A 117 -13.05 -0.08 3.70
C PHE A 117 -11.80 -0.95 3.76
N SER A 118 -11.69 -1.76 4.82
CA SER A 118 -10.58 -2.69 5.01
C SER A 118 -11.06 -3.96 5.69
N SER A 119 -10.46 -5.10 5.34
CA SER A 119 -10.76 -6.38 5.99
C SER A 119 -10.11 -6.50 7.37
N HIS A 120 -8.98 -5.81 7.59
CA HIS A 120 -8.22 -5.84 8.82
C HIS A 120 -7.92 -4.43 9.32
N PRO A 121 -7.92 -4.20 10.64
CA PRO A 121 -7.46 -2.94 11.21
C PRO A 121 -5.93 -2.88 11.12
N VAL A 122 -5.42 -1.88 10.40
CA VAL A 122 -3.98 -1.67 10.20
C VAL A 122 -3.62 -0.28 10.75
N PRO A 123 -2.50 -0.11 11.50
CA PRO A 123 -2.14 1.16 12.13
C PRO A 123 -2.08 2.34 11.14
N GLU A 124 -1.58 2.10 9.93
CA GLU A 124 -1.46 3.05 8.83
C GLU A 124 -2.82 3.62 8.44
N ILE A 125 -3.85 2.78 8.41
CA ILE A 125 -5.23 3.17 8.09
C ILE A 125 -5.80 4.03 9.21
N THR A 126 -5.57 3.64 10.46
CA THR A 126 -6.01 4.40 11.64
C THR A 126 -5.36 5.78 11.69
N ALA A 127 -4.06 5.86 11.41
CA ALA A 127 -3.32 7.12 11.33
C ALA A 127 -3.82 8.00 10.18
N LEU A 128 -4.07 7.44 9.00
CA LEU A 128 -4.66 8.17 7.89
C LEU A 128 -6.05 8.71 8.25
N PHE A 129 -6.86 7.90 8.93
CA PHE A 129 -8.19 8.31 9.35
C PHE A 129 -8.14 9.50 10.32
N THR A 130 -7.12 9.61 11.17
CA THR A 130 -6.96 10.79 12.05
C THR A 130 -6.53 12.05 11.30
N MET A 131 -5.82 11.93 10.18
CA MET A 131 -5.38 13.07 9.36
C MET A 131 -6.52 13.83 8.65
N PHE A 132 -7.64 13.16 8.32
CA PHE A 132 -8.75 13.82 7.65
C PHE A 132 -9.43 14.85 8.55
N PHE A 133 -9.79 15.99 7.96
CA PHE A 133 -10.64 16.99 8.60
C PHE A 133 -12.11 16.63 8.35
N ASN A 134 -12.99 17.00 9.29
CA ASN A 134 -14.42 16.70 9.18
C ASN A 134 -15.26 17.77 9.85
N TYR A 135 -16.42 18.06 9.27
CA TYR A 135 -17.43 18.91 9.90
C TYR A 135 -18.26 18.16 10.97
N SER A 136 -18.72 16.94 10.68
CA SER A 136 -19.73 16.22 11.48
C SER A 136 -19.20 15.06 12.36
N GLY A 137 -17.88 14.87 12.45
CA GLY A 137 -17.26 13.81 13.27
C GLY A 137 -16.68 12.66 12.46
N LYS A 138 -16.31 11.59 13.17
CA LYS A 138 -15.70 10.37 12.65
C LYS A 138 -16.36 9.14 13.29
N VAL A 139 -16.59 8.10 12.51
CA VAL A 139 -17.16 6.83 12.99
C VAL A 139 -16.30 5.69 12.44
N THR A 140 -15.95 4.74 13.31
CA THR A 140 -15.22 3.52 12.94
C THR A 140 -16.03 2.32 13.38
N VAL A 141 -16.25 1.38 12.47
CA VAL A 141 -16.88 0.08 12.74
C VAL A 141 -15.87 -1.01 12.48
N ILE A 142 -15.68 -1.89 13.45
CA ILE A 142 -14.74 -3.01 13.37
C ILE A 142 -15.53 -4.30 13.57
N ASN A 143 -15.26 -5.29 12.71
CA ASN A 143 -15.84 -6.61 12.89
C ASN A 143 -15.36 -7.22 14.22
N PRO A 144 -16.22 -7.91 14.97
CA PRO A 144 -15.80 -8.55 16.22
C PRO A 144 -14.66 -9.53 15.94
N THR A 145 -13.64 -9.50 16.79
CA THR A 145 -12.56 -10.48 16.75
C THR A 145 -13.16 -11.85 17.09
N LYS A 146 -13.25 -12.73 16.10
CA LYS A 146 -13.59 -14.13 16.34
C LYS A 146 -12.44 -14.77 17.13
N ALA A 147 -12.75 -15.67 18.05
CA ALA A 147 -11.73 -16.41 18.78
C ALA A 147 -10.74 -17.06 17.80
N GLY A 148 -9.45 -16.91 18.08
CA GLY A 148 -8.36 -17.22 17.14
C GLY A 148 -8.34 -18.69 16.70
N SER A 149 -7.99 -18.88 15.43
CA SER A 149 -7.97 -20.16 14.72
C SER A 149 -6.55 -20.73 14.58
N ILE A 150 -5.64 -20.47 15.53
CA ILE A 150 -4.31 -21.12 15.47
C ILE A 150 -4.43 -22.66 15.45
N CYS A 151 -5.55 -23.18 15.97
CA CYS A 151 -5.95 -24.58 15.91
C CYS A 151 -6.84 -24.95 14.70
N GLN A 152 -7.38 -23.99 13.94
CA GLN A 152 -8.18 -24.25 12.73
C GLN A 152 -7.41 -23.83 11.47
N VAL A 153 -6.11 -24.13 11.45
CA VAL A 153 -5.33 -24.07 10.20
C VAL A 153 -5.79 -25.22 9.32
N ALA A 154 -6.10 -24.94 8.05
CA ALA A 154 -6.57 -25.94 7.10
C ALA A 154 -5.59 -27.13 6.93
N ILE A 155 -4.31 -26.89 7.22
CA ILE A 155 -3.24 -27.89 7.21
C ILE A 155 -2.69 -28.01 8.63
N HIS A 156 -2.82 -29.21 9.21
CA HIS A 156 -2.18 -29.53 10.49
C HIS A 156 -0.67 -29.71 10.28
N ALA A 157 0.10 -28.65 10.48
CA ALA A 157 1.56 -28.69 10.53
C ALA A 157 2.04 -28.42 11.97
N PRO A 158 3.12 -29.08 12.44
CA PRO A 158 3.72 -28.75 13.72
C PRO A 158 4.22 -27.30 13.69
N GLN A 159 3.74 -26.48 14.62
CA GLN A 159 4.17 -25.10 14.78
C GLN A 159 5.13 -25.02 15.97
N VAL A 160 6.32 -24.47 15.74
CA VAL A 160 7.32 -24.25 16.78
C VAL A 160 7.58 -22.75 16.86
N PHE A 161 7.42 -22.18 18.05
CA PHE A 161 7.70 -20.78 18.33
C PHE A 161 9.04 -20.69 19.07
N HIS A 162 9.93 -19.85 18.55
CA HIS A 162 11.22 -19.56 19.18
C HIS A 162 11.16 -18.16 19.79
N GLU A 163 11.37 -18.08 21.09
CA GLU A 163 11.54 -16.79 21.77
C GLU A 163 12.94 -16.25 21.46
N VAL A 164 13.01 -14.98 21.08
CA VAL A 164 14.28 -14.26 20.87
C VAL A 164 14.35 -13.15 21.91
N SER A 165 15.30 -13.28 22.84
CA SER A 165 15.53 -12.27 23.87
C SER A 165 16.21 -11.03 23.26
N THR A 166 15.64 -9.85 23.50
CA THR A 166 16.17 -8.59 22.98
C THR A 166 16.19 -7.53 24.09
N ASN A 167 17.29 -6.80 24.23
CA ASN A 167 17.43 -5.78 25.28
C ASN A 167 16.81 -4.42 24.89
N SER A 168 16.58 -4.20 23.59
CA SER A 168 16.00 -2.95 23.07
C SER A 168 15.31 -3.15 21.73
N VAL A 169 14.41 -2.24 21.36
CA VAL A 169 13.74 -2.26 20.03
C VAL A 169 14.75 -2.04 18.90
N LEU A 170 15.81 -1.27 19.14
CA LEU A 170 16.85 -0.99 18.14
C LEU A 170 17.73 -2.22 17.89
N SER A 171 18.09 -2.97 18.94
CA SER A 171 18.89 -4.19 18.81
C SER A 171 18.08 -5.38 18.28
N ALA A 172 16.74 -5.34 18.38
CA ALA A 172 15.88 -6.47 18.03
C ALA A 172 16.05 -6.99 16.60
N VAL A 173 16.46 -6.15 15.65
CA VAL A 173 16.73 -6.56 14.26
C VAL A 173 18.01 -7.39 14.18
N ASP A 174 19.06 -6.98 14.90
CA ASP A 174 20.33 -7.69 14.98
C ASP A 174 20.20 -8.99 15.77
N ASP A 175 19.59 -8.90 16.96
CA ASP A 175 19.36 -10.03 17.86
C ASP A 175 18.56 -11.15 17.15
N ARG A 176 17.52 -10.79 16.38
CA ARG A 176 16.74 -11.75 15.57
C ARG A 176 17.57 -12.39 14.46
N PHE A 177 18.40 -11.61 13.77
CA PHE A 177 19.25 -12.16 12.72
C PHE A 177 20.27 -13.14 13.30
N GLU A 178 20.89 -12.79 14.43
CA GLU A 178 21.87 -13.63 15.11
C GLU A 178 21.23 -14.93 15.61
N ALA A 179 20.11 -14.85 16.34
CA ALA A 179 19.38 -16.03 16.80
C ALA A 179 18.95 -16.95 15.64
N PHE A 180 18.52 -16.38 14.51
CA PHE A 180 18.21 -17.18 13.33
C PHE A 180 19.44 -17.91 12.80
N VAL A 181 20.58 -17.23 12.70
CA VAL A 181 21.81 -17.80 12.13
C VAL A 181 22.46 -18.82 13.07
N SER A 182 22.46 -18.57 14.37
CA SER A 182 23.10 -19.43 15.37
C SER A 182 22.25 -20.64 15.74
N ASP A 183 20.94 -20.44 15.93
CA ASP A 183 20.11 -21.45 16.60
C ASP A 183 19.21 -22.17 15.61
N ILE A 184 18.62 -21.44 14.66
CA ILE A 184 17.56 -21.96 13.77
C ILE A 184 18.18 -22.54 12.49
N LEU A 185 18.99 -21.76 11.77
CA LEU A 185 19.55 -22.13 10.48
C LEU A 185 20.35 -23.45 10.48
N PRO A 186 21.15 -23.79 11.50
CA PRO A 186 21.89 -25.05 11.51
C PRO A 186 20.98 -26.29 11.52
N GLN A 187 19.78 -26.20 12.09
CA GLN A 187 18.80 -27.29 12.11
C GLN A 187 18.30 -27.65 10.71
N PHE A 188 18.38 -26.71 9.77
CA PHE A 188 17.98 -26.89 8.37
C PHE A 188 19.15 -27.24 7.43
N LYS A 189 20.36 -27.43 7.96
CA LYS A 189 21.52 -27.90 7.17
C LYS A 189 21.59 -29.43 7.07
N ASP A 190 20.74 -30.15 7.78
CA ASP A 190 20.67 -31.62 7.69
C ASP A 190 20.29 -32.06 6.26
N PRO A 191 21.00 -33.02 5.65
CA PRO A 191 20.70 -33.52 4.30
C PRO A 191 19.27 -34.05 4.10
N SER A 192 18.57 -34.40 5.19
CA SER A 192 17.16 -34.81 5.17
C SER A 192 16.19 -33.64 4.97
N MET A 193 16.60 -32.42 5.33
CA MET A 193 15.78 -31.20 5.20
C MET A 193 15.98 -30.58 3.82
N LYS A 194 15.04 -30.86 2.90
CA LYS A 194 15.02 -30.32 1.54
C LYS A 194 13.75 -29.50 1.31
N HIS A 195 13.83 -28.52 0.40
CA HIS A 195 12.72 -27.65 0.00
C HIS A 195 12.14 -26.78 1.13
N THR A 196 13.01 -26.24 1.99
CA THR A 196 12.63 -25.30 3.04
C THR A 196 12.33 -23.92 2.44
N LEU A 197 11.11 -23.40 2.66
CA LEU A 197 10.75 -22.03 2.35
C LEU A 197 10.98 -21.15 3.57
N ILE A 198 11.83 -20.13 3.43
CA ILE A 198 12.03 -19.10 4.46
C ILE A 198 11.28 -17.85 4.02
N PHE A 199 10.24 -17.49 4.75
CA PHE A 199 9.50 -16.25 4.52
C PHE A 199 10.07 -15.13 5.39
N ILE A 200 10.33 -13.97 4.77
CA ILE A 200 10.91 -12.82 5.45
C ILE A 200 10.02 -11.60 5.17
N PRO A 201 9.40 -10.98 6.19
CA PRO A 201 8.46 -9.88 5.98
C PRO A 201 9.13 -8.55 5.62
N SER A 202 10.42 -8.38 5.94
CA SER A 202 11.17 -7.15 5.69
C SER A 202 12.19 -7.33 4.57
N TYR A 203 12.18 -6.42 3.59
CA TYR A 203 13.16 -6.43 2.49
C TYR A 203 14.60 -6.26 2.98
N PHE A 204 14.82 -5.46 4.03
CA PHE A 204 16.16 -5.24 4.60
C PHE A 204 16.72 -6.52 5.22
N ASP A 205 15.90 -7.25 5.98
CA ASP A 205 16.27 -8.55 6.57
C ASP A 205 16.54 -9.58 5.47
N PHE A 206 15.74 -9.57 4.40
CA PHE A 206 15.93 -10.43 3.25
C PHE A 206 17.28 -10.21 2.58
N VAL A 207 17.66 -8.95 2.32
CA VAL A 207 18.95 -8.62 1.70
C VAL A 207 20.11 -9.08 2.60
N ARG A 208 20.00 -8.87 3.91
CA ARG A 208 21.00 -9.29 4.90
C ARG A 208 21.18 -10.81 4.87
N LEU A 209 20.08 -11.57 4.94
CA LEU A 209 20.14 -13.03 4.93
C LEU A 209 20.64 -13.60 3.60
N ARG A 210 20.20 -13.03 2.47
CA ARG A 210 20.68 -13.40 1.13
C ARG A 210 22.18 -13.23 1.01
N ASN A 211 22.72 -12.11 1.49
CA ASN A 211 24.15 -11.85 1.46
C ASN A 211 24.93 -12.82 2.39
N TYR A 212 24.36 -13.16 3.54
CA TYR A 212 24.91 -14.18 4.43
C TYR A 212 24.95 -15.57 3.77
N PHE A 213 23.86 -16.03 3.15
CA PHE A 213 23.84 -17.32 2.43
C PHE A 213 24.83 -17.37 1.26
N LYS A 214 25.00 -16.27 0.53
CA LYS A 214 26.05 -16.17 -0.51
C LYS A 214 27.45 -16.30 0.07
N LYS A 215 27.72 -15.62 1.20
CA LYS A 215 29.03 -15.67 1.88
C LYS A 215 29.35 -17.08 2.42
N GLN A 216 28.32 -17.82 2.85
CA GLN A 216 28.44 -19.20 3.32
C GLN A 216 28.35 -20.25 2.19
N GLU A 217 28.32 -19.81 0.93
CA GLU A 217 28.21 -20.67 -0.26
C GLU A 217 27.05 -21.68 -0.21
N MET A 218 25.93 -21.28 0.43
CA MET A 218 24.75 -22.13 0.54
C MET A 218 24.01 -22.22 -0.81
N LYS A 219 23.43 -23.38 -1.11
CA LYS A 219 22.57 -23.57 -2.28
C LYS A 219 21.15 -23.09 -1.97
N PHE A 220 20.73 -21.97 -2.57
CA PHE A 220 19.38 -21.45 -2.39
C PHE A 220 18.88 -20.69 -3.61
N VAL A 221 17.55 -20.61 -3.74
CA VAL A 221 16.86 -19.71 -4.67
C VAL A 221 16.17 -18.63 -3.84
N HIS A 222 16.04 -17.43 -4.39
CA HIS A 222 15.35 -16.33 -3.73
C HIS A 222 14.41 -15.64 -4.71
N ILE A 223 13.29 -15.16 -4.17
CA ILE A 223 12.32 -14.33 -4.87
C ILE A 223 12.06 -13.11 -3.99
N CYS A 224 12.07 -11.93 -4.60
CA CYS A 224 11.69 -10.67 -3.99
C CYS A 224 11.01 -9.78 -5.05
N GLU A 225 10.44 -8.65 -4.62
CA GLU A 225 9.72 -7.67 -5.45
C GLU A 225 10.51 -7.21 -6.68
N TYR A 226 11.84 -7.19 -6.61
CA TYR A 226 12.73 -6.77 -7.70
C TYR A 226 13.25 -7.91 -8.58
N THR A 227 12.78 -9.14 -8.35
CA THR A 227 13.23 -10.31 -9.11
C THR A 227 12.60 -10.29 -10.49
N GLN A 228 13.43 -10.05 -11.52
CA GLN A 228 12.98 -10.09 -12.91
C GLN A 228 12.59 -11.53 -13.30
N GLU A 229 11.43 -11.69 -13.96
CA GLU A 229 10.91 -12.99 -14.42
C GLU A 229 11.93 -13.83 -15.20
N LYS A 230 12.86 -13.19 -15.91
CA LYS A 230 13.88 -13.87 -16.73
C LYS A 230 14.93 -14.65 -15.93
N LYS A 231 15.03 -14.49 -14.60
CA LYS A 231 16.06 -15.18 -13.78
C LYS A 231 15.66 -16.56 -13.25
N ASN A 232 14.44 -17.03 -13.51
CA ASN A 232 13.95 -18.29 -12.92
C ASN A 232 14.39 -19.57 -13.64
N TYR A 233 15.26 -19.50 -14.65
CA TYR A 233 15.76 -20.67 -15.40
C TYR A 233 17.25 -20.96 -15.20
N ALA A 234 17.79 -20.74 -14.00
CA ALA A 234 19.04 -21.35 -13.60
C ALA A 234 18.75 -22.51 -12.64
N GLY A 235 18.18 -23.59 -13.17
CA GLY A 235 18.15 -24.87 -12.47
C GLY A 235 19.58 -25.40 -12.27
N PRO A 236 19.82 -26.21 -11.22
CA PRO A 236 21.12 -26.84 -11.01
C PRO A 236 21.42 -27.79 -12.17
N GLN A 237 22.60 -27.63 -12.79
CA GLN A 237 23.26 -28.72 -13.51
C GLN A 237 23.78 -29.76 -12.51
#